data_AF-A0A2D4I8W2-F1
#
_entry.id   AF-A0A2D4I8W2-F1
#
_cell.length_a   1.000
_cell.length_b   1.000
_cell.length_c   1.000
_cell.angle_alpha   90.00
_cell.angle_beta   90.00
_cell.angle_gamma   90.00
#
_symmetry.space_group_name_H-M   'P 1'
#
loop_
_entity.id
_entity.type
_entity.pdbx_description
1 polymer ?
#
loop_
_entity_poly.entity_id
_entity_poly.type
_entity_poly.pdbx_seq_one_letter_code
_entity_poly.pdbx_strand_id
1 'polypeptide(L)'
;MFTSIGYFGLSLSTPNLHGDAYFNCFLSAVIEVPAYVIAWLLLRVLPRRYTIAGTLFLGGGVVLFIQLVPPDLHILSLILVMLGKFGITSAFSMLYVYTAELYPTIVRNMAVGSTSMSSRVGSIIAPYFVFLGAYGKFLPYILMGSLTLLIGILTLFLPESYGKPLPETFDEMQQIKGLSKRKHHYKVENSEQNELTIKNMTSF
;
A
#
# COMPACT_ATOMS: atom_id res chain seq x y z
N MET A 1 3.84 -4.35 -5.84
CA MET A 1 5.20 -4.66 -6.32
C MET A 1 6.26 -4.47 -5.23
N PHE A 2 6.59 -3.24 -4.84
CA PHE A 2 7.72 -2.99 -3.92
C PHE A 2 7.54 -3.59 -2.52
N THR A 3 6.33 -3.51 -1.95
CA THR A 3 5.99 -4.19 -0.68
C THR A 3 6.15 -5.71 -0.78
N SER A 4 5.83 -6.31 -1.94
CA SER A 4 6.04 -7.73 -2.22
C SER A 4 7.53 -8.09 -2.25
N ILE A 5 8.38 -7.25 -2.88
CA ILE A 5 9.85 -7.42 -2.84
C ILE A 5 10.32 -7.41 -1.38
N GLY A 6 9.84 -6.45 -0.58
CA GLY A 6 10.09 -6.35 0.86
C GLY A 6 9.72 -7.63 1.62
N TYR A 7 8.50 -8.10 1.41
CA TYR A 7 7.97 -9.29 2.07
C TYR A 7 8.74 -10.57 1.72
N PHE A 8 8.97 -10.80 0.42
CA PHE A 8 9.68 -12.00 -0.04
C PHE A 8 11.17 -11.94 0.29
N GLY A 9 11.81 -10.78 0.19
CA GLY A 9 13.21 -10.60 0.57
C GLY A 9 13.44 -10.87 2.06
N LEU A 10 12.55 -10.39 2.94
CA LEU A 10 12.63 -10.68 4.37
C LEU A 10 12.35 -12.16 4.65
N SER A 11 11.34 -12.73 4.00
CA SER A 11 10.99 -14.14 4.20
C SER A 11 12.08 -15.09 3.69
N LEU A 12 12.79 -14.74 2.62
CA LEU A 12 13.94 -15.51 2.12
C LEU A 12 15.20 -15.31 2.98
N SER A 13 15.31 -14.17 3.67
CA SER A 13 16.43 -13.89 4.60
C SER A 13 16.18 -14.44 6.00
N THR A 14 14.93 -14.69 6.38
CA THR A 14 14.51 -15.21 7.70
C THR A 14 15.15 -16.58 8.06
N PRO A 15 15.27 -17.56 7.14
CA PRO A 15 15.97 -18.81 7.39
C PRO A 15 17.48 -18.65 7.56
N ASN A 16 18.06 -17.56 7.03
CA ASN A 16 19.49 -17.25 7.13
C ASN A 16 19.85 -16.53 8.45
N LEU A 17 18.87 -16.24 9.32
CA LEU A 17 19.13 -15.72 10.66
C LEU A 17 19.66 -16.82 11.58
N HIS A 18 20.55 -16.45 12.51
CA HIS A 18 21.10 -17.34 13.53
C HIS A 18 19.99 -18.04 14.33
N GLY A 19 20.06 -19.37 14.44
CA GLY A 19 19.06 -20.21 15.13
C GLY A 19 18.59 -21.38 14.28
N ASP A 20 17.53 -22.06 14.72
CA ASP A 20 16.86 -23.09 13.93
C ASP A 20 15.95 -22.45 12.86
N ALA A 21 16.21 -22.76 11.59
CA ALA A 21 15.46 -22.23 10.46
C ALA A 21 13.96 -22.58 10.53
N TYR A 22 13.62 -23.75 11.08
CA TYR A 22 12.23 -24.17 11.26
C TYR A 22 11.50 -23.31 12.28
N PHE A 23 12.17 -23.00 13.41
CA PHE A 23 11.61 -22.12 14.43
C PHE A 23 11.41 -20.69 13.93
N ASN A 24 12.38 -20.14 13.20
CA ASN A 24 12.28 -18.80 12.63
C ASN A 24 11.16 -18.71 11.58
N CYS A 25 11.00 -19.73 10.74
CA CYS A 25 9.91 -19.81 9.76
C CYS A 25 8.55 -19.95 10.44
N PHE A 26 8.45 -20.77 11.49
CA PHE A 26 7.23 -20.91 12.29
C PHE A 26 6.80 -19.60 12.92
N LEU A 27 7.71 -18.87 13.58
CA LEU A 27 7.45 -17.53 14.12
C LEU A 27 7.00 -16.55 13.03
N SER A 28 7.65 -16.61 11.87
CA SER A 28 7.30 -15.80 10.70
C SER A 28 5.88 -16.04 10.21
N ALA A 29 5.41 -17.29 10.20
CA ALA A 29 4.05 -17.64 9.81
C ALA A 29 3.04 -17.25 10.89
N VAL A 30 3.37 -17.48 12.17
CA VAL A 30 2.50 -17.14 13.30
C VAL A 30 2.24 -15.63 13.35
N ILE A 31 3.24 -14.79 13.06
CA ILE A 31 3.07 -13.33 13.14
C ILE A 31 2.26 -12.71 11.98
N GLU A 32 2.12 -13.42 10.86
CA GLU A 32 1.28 -12.97 9.74
C GLU A 32 -0.21 -12.95 10.12
N VAL A 33 -0.67 -13.94 10.88
CA VAL A 33 -2.08 -14.03 11.32
C VAL A 33 -2.53 -12.80 12.12
N PRO A 34 -1.86 -12.40 13.23
CA PRO A 34 -2.21 -11.19 13.96
C PRO A 34 -1.96 -9.93 13.13
N ALA A 35 -0.98 -9.93 12.22
CA ALA A 35 -0.78 -8.80 11.30
C ALA A 35 -2.03 -8.55 10.45
N TYR A 36 -2.66 -9.59 9.90
CA TYR A 36 -3.90 -9.45 9.13
C TYR A 36 -5.08 -9.02 9.99
N VAL A 37 -5.23 -9.57 11.20
CA VAL A 37 -6.32 -9.20 12.12
C VAL A 37 -6.21 -7.74 12.54
N ILE A 38 -5.02 -7.30 12.94
CA ILE A 38 -4.74 -5.91 13.33
C ILE A 38 -4.93 -5.00 12.12
N ALA A 39 -4.46 -5.41 10.93
CA ALA A 39 -4.66 -4.63 9.72
C ALA A 39 -6.14 -4.39 9.42
N TRP A 40 -6.96 -5.44 9.52
CA TRP A 40 -8.40 -5.35 9.31
C TRP A 40 -9.07 -4.44 10.35
N LEU A 41 -8.66 -4.52 11.62
CA LEU A 41 -9.20 -3.70 12.70
C LEU A 41 -8.84 -2.22 12.53
N LEU A 42 -7.58 -1.91 12.21
CA LEU A 42 -7.14 -0.52 11.97
C LEU A 42 -7.86 0.11 10.77
N LEU A 43 -8.14 -0.65 9.71
CA LEU A 43 -8.89 -0.15 8.56
C LEU A 43 -10.35 0.21 8.87
N ARG A 44 -10.93 -0.39 9.91
CA ARG A 44 -12.31 -0.10 10.36
C ARG A 44 -12.41 1.18 11.19
N VAL A 45 -11.37 1.48 11.98
CA VAL A 45 -11.43 2.54 13.01
C VAL A 45 -10.76 3.84 12.55
N LEU A 46 -9.70 3.76 11.73
CA LEU A 46 -8.83 4.89 11.41
C LEU A 46 -8.87 5.26 9.91
N PRO A 47 -8.59 6.55 9.59
CA PRO A 47 -8.43 6.99 8.20
C PRO A 47 -7.32 6.21 7.50
N ARG A 48 -7.71 5.49 6.45
CA ARG A 48 -6.89 4.46 5.78
C ARG A 48 -5.54 4.96 5.29
N ARG A 49 -5.47 6.22 4.83
CA ARG A 49 -4.24 6.86 4.34
C ARG A 49 -3.15 6.90 5.42
N TYR A 50 -3.49 7.40 6.61
CA TYR A 50 -2.55 7.52 7.71
C TYR A 50 -2.19 6.16 8.30
N THR A 51 -3.13 5.23 8.33
CA THR A 51 -2.89 3.85 8.77
C THR A 51 -1.87 3.15 7.86
N ILE A 52 -2.08 3.18 6.54
CA ILE A 52 -1.18 2.53 5.59
C ILE A 52 0.20 3.19 5.63
N ALA A 53 0.25 4.53 5.61
CA ALA A 53 1.51 5.25 5.73
C ALA A 53 2.22 4.91 7.06
N GLY A 54 1.52 4.93 8.18
CA GLY A 54 2.06 4.61 9.50
C GLY A 54 2.64 3.20 9.59
N THR A 55 1.93 2.19 9.07
CA THR A 55 2.44 0.81 9.04
C THR A 55 3.65 0.65 8.11
N LEU A 56 3.71 1.37 6.99
CA LEU A 56 4.89 1.40 6.10
C LEU A 56 6.08 2.13 6.73
N PHE A 57 5.85 3.23 7.45
CA PHE A 57 6.89 3.94 8.19
C PHE A 57 7.43 3.09 9.34
N LEU A 58 6.56 2.40 10.08
CA LEU A 58 6.96 1.46 11.12
C LEU A 58 7.74 0.28 10.54
N GLY A 59 7.21 -0.38 9.52
CA GLY A 59 7.87 -1.53 8.88
C GLY A 59 9.21 -1.15 8.24
N GLY A 60 9.23 -0.10 7.41
CA GLY A 60 10.43 0.39 6.75
C GLY A 60 11.47 0.96 7.72
N GLY A 61 11.02 1.70 8.73
CA GLY A 61 11.88 2.23 9.79
C GLY A 61 12.55 1.11 10.58
N VAL A 62 11.78 0.12 11.05
CA VAL A 62 12.32 -1.04 11.78
C VAL A 62 13.34 -1.80 10.92
N VAL A 63 13.06 -2.01 9.63
CA VAL A 63 14.00 -2.67 8.72
C VAL A 63 15.30 -1.89 8.55
N LEU A 64 15.26 -0.56 8.55
CA LEU A 64 16.47 0.28 8.54
C LEU A 64 17.20 0.25 9.89
N PHE A 65 16.47 0.20 11.00
CA PHE A 65 17.06 0.12 12.34
C PHE A 65 17.81 -1.19 12.59
N ILE A 66 17.50 -2.28 11.88
CA ILE A 66 18.27 -3.54 11.94
C ILE A 66 19.76 -3.31 11.69
N GLN A 67 20.13 -2.33 10.85
CA GLN A 67 21.50 -1.99 10.54
C GLN A 67 22.29 -1.44 11.75
N LEU A 68 21.60 -0.72 12.64
CA LEU A 68 22.22 -0.11 13.81
C LEU A 68 22.46 -1.12 14.94
N VAL A 69 21.85 -2.30 14.86
CA VAL A 69 21.97 -3.32 15.89
C VAL A 69 23.27 -4.11 15.71
N PRO A 70 24.16 -4.14 16.71
CA PRO A 70 25.37 -4.95 16.64
C PRO A 70 25.04 -6.45 16.55
N PRO A 71 25.88 -7.25 15.87
CA PRO A 71 25.61 -8.66 15.58
C PRO A 71 25.50 -9.55 16.83
N ASP A 72 25.94 -9.07 17.99
CA ASP A 72 25.95 -9.80 19.26
C ASP A 72 24.55 -10.02 19.86
N LEU A 73 23.53 -9.26 19.40
CA LEU A 73 22.16 -9.36 19.91
C LEU A 73 21.23 -10.06 18.92
N HIS A 74 21.39 -11.38 18.77
CA HIS A 74 20.58 -12.21 17.86
C HIS A 74 19.07 -12.13 18.12
N ILE A 75 18.65 -12.13 19.39
CA ILE A 75 17.23 -12.06 19.78
C ILE A 75 16.63 -10.71 19.35
N LEU A 76 17.38 -9.62 19.54
CA LEU A 76 16.91 -8.29 19.17
C LEU A 76 16.77 -8.18 17.65
N SER A 77 17.74 -8.67 16.88
CA SER A 77 17.67 -8.72 15.42
C SER A 77 16.44 -9.51 14.94
N LEU A 78 16.17 -10.67 15.55
CA LEU A 78 14.99 -11.47 15.24
C LEU A 78 13.68 -10.73 15.53
N ILE A 79 13.56 -10.08 16.70
CA ILE A 79 12.38 -9.29 17.05
C ILE A 79 12.16 -8.15 16.04
N LEU A 80 13.22 -7.45 15.63
CA LEU A 80 13.13 -6.39 14.63
C LEU A 80 12.72 -6.94 13.26
N VAL A 81 13.28 -8.06 12.81
CA VAL A 81 12.87 -8.70 11.54
C VAL A 81 11.39 -9.08 11.57
N MET A 82 10.93 -9.66 12.69
CA MET A 82 9.53 -10.05 12.86
C MET A 82 8.60 -8.82 12.89
N LEU A 83 9.01 -7.74 13.55
CA LEU A 83 8.26 -6.49 13.59
C LEU A 83 8.22 -5.78 12.23
N GLY A 84 9.33 -5.80 11.48
CA GLY A 84 9.40 -5.30 10.11
C GLY A 84 8.49 -6.10 9.17
N LYS A 85 8.53 -7.43 9.28
CA LYS A 85 7.65 -8.33 8.52
C LYS A 85 6.18 -8.08 8.85
N PHE A 86 5.84 -7.94 10.13
CA PHE A 86 4.50 -7.58 10.58
C PHE A 86 4.00 -6.30 9.89
N GLY A 87 4.79 -5.22 9.92
CA GLY A 87 4.42 -3.93 9.30
C GLY A 87 4.26 -4.01 7.78
N ILE A 88 5.15 -4.73 7.09
CA ILE A 88 5.06 -4.89 5.63
C ILE A 88 3.85 -5.75 5.24
N THR A 89 3.59 -6.85 5.96
CA THR A 89 2.43 -7.72 5.71
C THR A 89 1.11 -6.98 5.95
N SER A 90 1.01 -6.22 7.05
CA SER A 90 -0.18 -5.41 7.32
C SER A 90 -0.40 -4.37 6.22
N ALA A 91 0.66 -3.65 5.82
CA ALA A 91 0.58 -2.65 4.77
C ALA A 91 0.18 -3.25 3.42
N PHE A 92 0.70 -4.44 3.08
CA PHE A 92 0.35 -5.15 1.85
C PHE A 92 -1.14 -5.52 1.81
N SER A 93 -1.69 -6.06 2.90
CA SER A 93 -3.11 -6.36 3.02
C SER A 93 -3.97 -5.12 2.86
N MET A 94 -3.62 -4.04 3.58
CA MET A 94 -4.37 -2.79 3.53
C MET A 94 -4.34 -2.14 2.16
N LEU A 95 -3.18 -2.10 1.51
CA LEU A 95 -3.04 -1.58 0.15
C LEU A 95 -3.88 -2.36 -0.84
N TYR A 96 -3.98 -3.68 -0.71
CA TYR A 96 -4.82 -4.50 -1.58
C TYR A 96 -6.30 -4.13 -1.46
N VAL A 97 -6.81 -4.02 -0.22
CA VAL A 97 -8.19 -3.58 0.05
C VAL A 97 -8.42 -2.14 -0.42
N TYR A 98 -7.45 -1.26 -0.18
CA TYR A 98 -7.50 0.15 -0.57
C TYR A 98 -7.57 0.33 -2.09
N THR A 99 -6.73 -0.39 -2.82
CA THR A 99 -6.74 -0.38 -4.28
C THR A 99 -8.12 -0.76 -4.77
N ALA A 100 -8.66 -1.82 -4.20
CA ALA A 100 -9.96 -2.31 -4.57
C ALA A 100 -11.04 -1.22 -4.33
N GLU A 101 -11.04 -0.52 -3.18
CA GLU A 101 -12.00 0.57 -2.88
C GLU A 101 -11.86 1.83 -3.72
N LEU A 102 -10.66 2.12 -4.19
CA LEU A 102 -10.41 3.29 -5.02
C LEU A 102 -11.01 3.14 -6.43
N TYR A 103 -11.13 1.92 -6.95
CA TYR A 103 -11.58 1.65 -8.32
C TYR A 103 -13.08 1.27 -8.39
N PRO A 104 -13.84 1.77 -9.39
CA PRO A 104 -15.25 1.44 -9.57
C PRO A 104 -15.41 -0.05 -9.87
N THR A 105 -16.57 -0.61 -9.53
CA THR A 105 -16.88 -2.05 -9.61
C THR A 105 -16.54 -2.66 -10.97
N ILE A 106 -16.72 -1.88 -12.04
CA ILE A 106 -16.48 -2.25 -13.44
C ILE A 106 -14.99 -2.54 -13.72
N VAL A 107 -14.07 -1.80 -13.10
CA VAL A 107 -12.61 -1.95 -13.33
C VAL A 107 -11.89 -2.51 -12.12
N ARG A 108 -12.59 -2.75 -11.01
CA ARG A 108 -12.00 -3.24 -9.76
C ARG A 108 -11.32 -4.59 -9.94
N ASN A 109 -11.94 -5.54 -10.64
CA ASN A 109 -11.32 -6.84 -10.93
C ASN A 109 -10.03 -6.69 -11.76
N MET A 110 -10.01 -5.77 -12.72
CA MET A 110 -8.83 -5.49 -13.54
C MET A 110 -7.72 -4.83 -12.71
N ALA A 111 -8.05 -3.87 -11.85
CA ALA A 111 -7.08 -3.19 -10.98
C ALA A 111 -6.47 -4.13 -9.92
N VAL A 112 -7.29 -5.01 -9.35
CA VAL A 112 -6.85 -6.05 -8.42
C VAL A 112 -5.98 -7.09 -9.14
N GLY A 113 -6.36 -7.49 -10.35
CA GLY A 113 -5.57 -8.38 -11.20
C GLY A 113 -4.21 -7.80 -11.57
N SER A 114 -4.15 -6.54 -12.00
CA SER A 114 -2.90 -5.85 -12.34
C SER A 114 -1.99 -5.68 -11.13
N THR A 115 -2.55 -5.33 -9.98
CA THR A 115 -1.81 -5.27 -8.70
C THR A 115 -1.23 -6.63 -8.33
N SER A 116 -1.99 -7.71 -8.55
CA SER A 116 -1.54 -9.08 -8.30
C SER A 116 -0.39 -9.48 -9.24
N MET A 117 -0.50 -9.18 -10.55
CA MET A 117 0.60 -9.35 -11.50
C MET A 117 1.84 -8.58 -11.07
N SER A 118 1.70 -7.32 -10.66
CA SER A 118 2.82 -6.51 -10.14
C SER A 118 3.46 -7.12 -8.88
N SER A 119 2.66 -7.79 -8.04
CA SER A 119 3.14 -8.49 -6.84
C SER A 119 3.98 -9.70 -7.22
N ARG A 120 3.56 -10.45 -8.25
CA ARG A 120 4.32 -11.59 -8.79
C ARG A 120 5.63 -11.14 -9.42
N VAL A 121 5.65 -10.05 -10.18
CA VAL A 121 6.89 -9.44 -10.68
C VAL A 121 7.83 -9.10 -9.52
N GLY A 122 7.31 -8.51 -8.44
CA GLY A 122 8.09 -8.27 -7.22
C GLY A 122 8.63 -9.55 -6.57
N SER A 123 7.90 -10.65 -6.63
CA SER A 123 8.33 -11.95 -6.10
C SER A 123 9.49 -12.54 -6.92
N ILE A 124 9.46 -12.38 -8.25
CA ILE A 124 10.53 -12.81 -9.15
C ILE A 124 11.81 -12.00 -8.91
N ILE A 125 11.67 -10.71 -8.60
CA ILE A 125 12.81 -9.83 -8.34
C ILE A 125 13.38 -10.02 -6.93
N ALA A 126 12.58 -10.44 -5.94
CA ALA A 126 13.00 -10.63 -4.55
C ALA A 126 14.30 -11.44 -4.34
N PRO A 127 14.52 -12.61 -4.97
CA PRO A 127 15.77 -13.35 -4.78
C PRO A 127 17.02 -12.59 -5.26
N TYR A 128 16.90 -11.68 -6.23
CA TYR A 128 18.03 -10.83 -6.66
C TYR A 128 18.46 -9.86 -5.56
N PHE A 129 17.52 -9.34 -4.77
CA PHE A 129 17.83 -8.51 -3.60
C PHE A 129 18.57 -9.33 -2.53
N VAL A 130 18.12 -10.56 -2.27
CA VAL A 130 18.79 -11.45 -1.31
C VAL A 130 20.18 -11.83 -1.79
N PHE A 131 20.36 -12.09 -3.10
CA PHE A 131 21.67 -12.35 -3.70
C PHE A 131 22.64 -11.17 -3.55
N LEU A 132 22.13 -9.94 -3.60
CA LEU A 132 22.92 -8.74 -3.30
C LEU A 132 23.45 -8.73 -1.85
N GLY A 133 22.76 -9.43 -0.94
CA GLY A 133 23.20 -9.68 0.43
C GLY A 133 24.50 -10.49 0.54
N ALA A 134 24.89 -11.23 -0.50
CA ALA A 134 26.17 -11.95 -0.55
C ALA A 134 27.37 -10.99 -0.63
N TYR A 135 27.21 -9.81 -1.25
CA TYR A 135 28.23 -8.77 -1.30
C TYR A 135 28.27 -7.92 -0.02
N GLY A 136 27.18 -7.90 0.73
CA GLY A 136 27.11 -7.28 2.05
C GLY A 136 25.73 -7.50 2.68
N LYS A 137 25.70 -8.07 3.89
CA LYS A 137 24.45 -8.40 4.61
C LYS A 137 23.54 -7.18 4.80
N PHE A 138 24.09 -5.98 4.73
CA PHE A 138 23.44 -4.69 4.98
C PHE A 138 22.71 -4.10 3.77
N LEU A 139 23.19 -4.35 2.55
CA LEU A 139 22.64 -3.82 1.31
C LEU A 139 21.14 -4.15 1.08
N PRO A 140 20.69 -5.42 1.22
CA PRO A 140 19.28 -5.74 0.97
C PRO A 140 18.34 -5.03 1.93
N TYR A 141 18.69 -4.94 3.22
CA TYR A 141 17.86 -4.27 4.23
C TYR A 141 17.75 -2.77 3.97
N ILE A 142 18.85 -2.09 3.60
CA ILE A 142 18.82 -0.66 3.27
C ILE A 142 17.95 -0.38 2.05
N LEU A 143 18.09 -1.18 0.99
CA LEU A 143 17.29 -1.01 -0.22
C LEU A 143 15.81 -1.27 0.05
N MET A 144 15.48 -2.35 0.76
CA MET A 144 14.09 -2.70 1.07
C MET A 144 13.46 -1.69 2.04
N GLY A 145 14.20 -1.24 3.05
CA GLY A 145 13.74 -0.22 4.00
C GLY A 145 13.50 1.14 3.33
N SER A 146 14.45 1.63 2.53
CA SER A 146 14.31 2.90 1.80
C SER A 146 13.17 2.87 0.78
N LEU A 147 13.04 1.78 0.01
CA LEU A 147 11.90 1.58 -0.90
C LEU A 147 10.56 1.59 -0.14
N THR A 148 10.50 0.92 1.02
CA THR A 148 9.29 0.87 1.85
C THR A 148 8.90 2.25 2.37
N LEU A 149 9.88 3.05 2.82
CA LEU A 149 9.65 4.43 3.24
C LEU A 149 9.17 5.32 2.08
N LEU A 150 9.76 5.18 0.90
CA LEU A 150 9.35 5.94 -0.28
C LEU A 150 7.88 5.65 -0.64
N ILE A 151 7.45 4.38 -0.55
CA ILE A 151 6.03 4.02 -0.72
C ILE A 151 5.16 4.64 0.36
N GLY A 152 5.62 4.66 1.62
CA GLY A 152 4.92 5.32 2.72
C GLY A 152 4.66 6.80 2.42
N ILE A 153 5.68 7.51 1.94
CA ILE A 153 5.59 8.91 1.50
C ILE A 153 4.66 9.05 0.29
N LEU A 154 4.77 8.17 -0.70
CA LEU A 154 3.90 8.20 -1.88
C LEU A 154 2.43 7.93 -1.51
N THR A 155 2.19 7.06 -0.54
CA THR A 155 0.85 6.78 -0.01
C THR A 155 0.26 7.99 0.70
N LEU A 156 1.08 8.83 1.33
CA LEU A 156 0.62 10.12 1.83
C LEU A 156 0.20 11.05 0.69
N PHE A 157 0.73 10.93 -0.53
CA PHE A 157 0.24 11.72 -1.66
C PHE A 157 -1.07 11.19 -2.27
N LEU A 158 -1.52 9.99 -1.90
CA LEU A 158 -2.77 9.44 -2.42
C LEU A 158 -4.00 10.15 -1.81
N PRO A 159 -5.03 10.47 -2.63
CA PRO A 159 -6.26 11.09 -2.16
C PRO A 159 -7.02 10.15 -1.25
N GLU A 160 -7.58 10.66 -0.16
CA GLU A 160 -8.20 9.86 0.88
C GLU A 160 -9.52 9.19 0.43
N SER A 161 -9.62 7.86 0.64
CA SER A 161 -10.79 7.03 0.30
C SER A 161 -11.76 6.82 1.49
N TYR A 162 -11.49 7.39 2.66
CA TYR A 162 -12.29 7.15 3.86
C TYR A 162 -13.64 7.89 3.79
N GLY A 163 -14.74 7.16 3.95
CA GLY A 163 -16.10 7.72 4.08
C GLY A 163 -16.77 8.19 2.79
N LYS A 164 -16.22 7.88 1.61
CA LYS A 164 -16.88 8.17 0.32
C LYS A 164 -17.60 6.93 -0.21
N PRO A 165 -18.85 7.03 -0.70
CA PRO A 165 -19.50 5.92 -1.38
C PRO A 165 -18.65 5.47 -2.56
N LEU A 166 -18.64 4.16 -2.84
CA LEU A 166 -17.93 3.62 -3.99
C LEU A 166 -18.47 4.31 -5.24
N PRO A 167 -17.64 4.97 -6.06
CA PRO A 167 -18.12 5.57 -7.28
C PRO A 167 -18.60 4.45 -8.20
N GLU A 168 -19.89 4.46 -8.52
CA GLU A 168 -20.47 3.41 -9.38
C GLU A 168 -20.16 3.69 -10.86
N THR A 169 -19.75 4.92 -11.19
CA THR A 169 -19.49 5.39 -12.56
C THR A 169 -18.21 6.22 -12.70
N PHE A 170 -17.61 6.19 -13.91
CA PHE A 170 -16.39 6.93 -14.25
C PHE A 170 -16.51 8.44 -14.01
N ASP A 171 -17.71 9.01 -14.14
CA ASP A 171 -17.99 10.44 -13.94
C ASP A 171 -17.79 10.89 -12.49
N GLU A 172 -18.07 10.04 -11.50
CA GLU A 172 -17.86 10.34 -10.07
C GLU A 172 -16.37 10.31 -9.69
N MET A 173 -15.60 9.45 -10.37
CA MET A 173 -14.15 9.33 -10.18
C MET A 173 -13.39 10.59 -10.65
N GLN A 174 -13.88 11.28 -11.68
CA GLN A 174 -13.32 12.54 -12.18
C GLN A 174 -13.58 13.73 -11.23
N GLN A 175 -14.69 13.73 -10.46
CA GLN A 175 -15.01 14.82 -9.55
C GLN A 175 -14.08 14.88 -8.33
N ILE A 176 -13.60 13.73 -7.86
CA ILE A 176 -12.67 13.63 -6.71
C ILE A 176 -11.26 14.16 -7.06
N LYS A 177 -10.90 14.20 -8.35
CA LYS A 177 -9.56 14.61 -8.83
C LYS A 177 -9.39 16.12 -9.09
N GLY A 178 -10.37 16.96 -8.73
CA GLY A 178 -10.21 18.42 -8.74
C GLY A 178 -10.60 19.14 -10.04
N LEU A 179 -11.48 18.56 -10.87
CA LEU A 179 -12.03 19.25 -12.06
C LEU A 179 -13.48 19.76 -11.86
N SER A 180 -13.93 19.93 -10.62
CA SER A 180 -15.33 20.28 -10.34
C SER A 180 -15.69 21.74 -10.66
N LYS A 181 -14.77 22.70 -10.58
CA LYS A 181 -15.13 24.12 -10.84
C LYS A 181 -15.49 24.43 -12.30
N ARG A 182 -15.08 23.61 -13.27
CA ARG A 182 -15.30 23.91 -14.71
C ARG A 182 -16.57 23.30 -15.30
N LYS A 183 -16.98 22.10 -14.88
CA LYS A 183 -18.17 21.44 -15.42
C LYS A 183 -19.50 21.98 -14.85
N HIS A 184 -19.51 22.46 -13.60
CA HIS A 184 -20.74 23.01 -13.01
C HIS A 184 -21.12 24.36 -13.62
N HIS A 185 -20.14 25.21 -13.97
CA HIS A 185 -20.41 26.46 -14.69
C HIS A 185 -20.96 26.17 -16.10
N TYR A 186 -20.36 25.21 -16.82
CA TYR A 186 -20.78 24.87 -18.18
C TYR A 186 -22.19 24.27 -18.27
N LYS A 187 -22.63 23.51 -17.25
CA LYS A 187 -23.96 22.89 -17.25
C LYS A 187 -25.06 23.88 -16.82
N VAL A 188 -24.78 24.79 -15.88
CA VAL A 188 -25.71 25.84 -15.44
C VAL A 188 -25.91 26.90 -16.53
N GLU A 189 -24.82 27.34 -17.17
CA GLU A 189 -24.84 28.36 -18.22
C GLU A 189 -25.61 27.87 -19.46
N ASN A 190 -25.46 26.60 -19.87
CA ASN A 190 -26.25 26.03 -20.97
C ASN A 190 -27.72 25.76 -20.63
N SER A 191 -28.06 25.46 -19.36
CA SER A 191 -29.47 25.33 -18.95
C SER A 191 -30.19 26.67 -18.91
N GLU A 192 -29.54 27.74 -18.45
CA GLU A 192 -30.12 29.09 -18.46
C GLU A 192 -30.27 29.62 -19.89
N GLN A 193 -29.29 29.39 -20.78
CA GLN A 193 -29.36 29.78 -22.19
C GLN A 193 -30.51 29.09 -22.94
N ASN A 194 -30.73 27.80 -22.68
CA ASN A 194 -31.84 27.05 -23.29
C ASN A 194 -33.20 27.48 -22.76
N GLU A 195 -33.35 27.77 -21.47
CA GLU A 195 -34.62 28.28 -20.92
C GLU A 195 -34.98 29.67 -21.45
N LEU A 196 -34.00 30.57 -21.62
CA LEU A 196 -34.19 31.89 -22.22
C LEU A 196 -34.60 31.80 -23.69
N THR A 197 -34.01 30.86 -24.45
CA THR A 197 -34.34 30.63 -25.86
C THR A 197 -35.77 30.09 -26.02
N ILE A 198 -36.19 29.18 -25.15
CA ILE A 198 -37.55 28.62 -25.18
C ILE A 198 -38.59 29.67 -24.80
N LYS A 199 -38.34 30.51 -23.78
CA LYS A 199 -39.26 31.61 -23.41
C LYS A 199 -39.46 32.63 -24.53
N ASN A 200 -38.40 32.94 -25.30
CA ASN A 200 -38.49 33.87 -26.42
C ASN A 200 -39.27 33.30 -27.62
N MET A 201 -39.30 31.97 -27.80
CA MET A 201 -40.10 31.31 -28.85
C MET A 201 -41.58 31.18 -28.49
N THR A 202 -41.94 31.17 -27.21
CA THR A 202 -43.34 31.04 -26.75
C THR A 202 -44.06 32.39 -26.54
N SER A 203 -43.37 33.52 -26.77
CA SER A 203 -43.90 34.88 -26.56
C SER A 203 -44.40 35.57 -27.84
N PHE A 204 -44.62 34.81 -28.92
CA PHE A 204 -45.27 35.28 -30.16
C PHE A 204 -46.63 34.61 -30.35
#